data_AF-A0A3G8ZLA3-F1
#
_entry.id   AF-A0A3G8ZLA3-F1
#
_cell.length_a   1.000
_cell.length_b   1.000
_cell.length_c   1.000
_cell.angle_alpha   90.00
_cell.angle_beta   90.00
_cell.angle_gamma   90.00
#
_symmetry.space_group_name_H-M   'P 1'
#
loop_
_entity.id
_entity.type
_entity.pdbx_description
1 polymer ?
#
loop_
_entity_poly.entity_id
_entity_poly.type
_entity_poly.pdbx_seq_one_letter_code
_entity_poly.pdbx_strand_id
1 'polypeptide(L)' 'MAYSSLRTTVAWEFDAVGRPIAMTDGVGVTGWTYDTTGQVLSETNPAGATISHAYNKAG' A
#
# COMPACT_ATOMS: atom_id res chain seq x y z
N MET A 1 -17.74 -28.66 -13.35
CA MET A 1 -18.09 -27.37 -12.74
C MET A 1 -16.80 -26.71 -12.31
N ALA A 2 -16.24 -25.79 -13.11
CA ALA A 2 -15.07 -25.03 -12.72
C ALA A 2 -15.55 -23.89 -11.82
N TYR A 3 -15.14 -23.88 -10.55
CA TYR A 3 -15.32 -22.70 -9.71
C TYR A 3 -14.41 -21.64 -10.35
N SER A 4 -15.00 -20.76 -11.16
CA SER A 4 -14.33 -19.52 -11.55
C SER A 4 -14.26 -18.71 -10.27
N SER A 5 -13.24 -19.01 -9.45
CA SER A 5 -12.83 -18.11 -8.39
C SER A 5 -12.53 -16.82 -9.11
N LEU A 6 -13.44 -15.85 -8.99
CA LEU A 6 -13.06 -14.46 -9.09
C LEU A 6 -11.73 -14.37 -8.34
N ARG A 7 -10.65 -13.93 -8.99
CA ARG A 7 -9.38 -13.70 -8.32
C ARG A 7 -9.58 -12.49 -7.40
N THR A 8 -10.32 -12.68 -6.31
CA THR A 8 -10.46 -11.76 -5.18
C THR A 8 -9.29 -11.97 -4.22
N THR A 9 -8.11 -12.25 -4.77
CA THR A 9 -6.91 -12.47 -3.97
C THR A 9 -6.31 -11.10 -3.73
N VAL A 10 -6.42 -10.61 -2.49
CA VAL A 10 -5.66 -9.45 -2.05
C VAL A 10 -4.28 -9.94 -1.65
N ALA A 11 -3.23 -9.41 -2.29
CA ALA A 11 -1.84 -9.69 -1.95
C ALA A 11 -1.22 -8.48 -1.24
N TRP A 12 -0.36 -8.75 -0.26
CA TRP A 12 0.32 -7.72 0.51
C TRP A 12 1.82 -7.96 0.47
N GLU A 13 2.58 -6.88 0.31
CA GLU A 13 4.03 -6.86 0.46
C GLU A 13 4.38 -6.02 1.68
N PHE A 14 5.40 -6.46 2.43
CA PHE A 14 5.82 -5.83 3.67
C PHE A 14 7.30 -5.50 3.61
N ASP A 15 7.70 -4.44 4.29
CA ASP A 15 9.11 -4.15 4.53
C ASP A 15 9.72 -5.09 5.59
N ALA A 16 11.03 -4.92 5.84
CA ALA A 16 11.76 -5.74 6.81
C ALA A 16 11.25 -5.62 8.26
N VAL A 17 10.47 -4.59 8.58
CA VAL A 17 9.88 -4.38 9.92
C VAL A 17 8.39 -4.72 9.96
N GLY A 18 7.83 -5.28 8.89
CA GLY A 18 6.45 -5.77 8.82
C GLY A 18 5.41 -4.71 8.47
N ARG A 19 5.80 -3.55 7.93
CA ARG A 19 4.86 -2.51 7.46
C ARG A 19 4.49 -2.73 5.99
N PRO A 20 3.21 -2.57 5.60
CA PRO A 20 2.78 -2.84 4.23
C PRO A 20 3.31 -1.80 3.25
N ILE A 21 4.08 -2.23 2.26
CA ILE A 21 4.62 -1.34 1.21
C ILE A 21 3.82 -1.41 -0.09
N ALA A 22 3.06 -2.50 -0.29
CA ALA A 22 2.15 -2.64 -1.41
C ALA A 22 0.94 -3.53 -1.06
N MET A 23 -0.21 -3.18 -1.60
CA MET A 23 -1.42 -4.00 -1.62
C MET A 23 -1.86 -4.14 -3.07
N THR A 24 -2.00 -5.37 -3.54
CA THR A 24 -2.58 -5.67 -4.86
C THR A 24 -3.94 -6.29 -4.68
N ASP A 25 -4.99 -5.68 -5.21
CA ASP A 25 -6.35 -6.20 -5.22
C ASP A 25 -6.94 -6.24 -6.64
N GLY A 26 -8.25 -6.49 -6.74
CA GLY A 26 -8.95 -6.53 -8.04
C GLY A 26 -9.06 -5.18 -8.76
N VAL A 27 -8.72 -4.07 -8.09
CA VAL A 27 -8.70 -2.71 -8.64
C VAL A 27 -7.29 -2.33 -9.10
N GLY A 28 -6.25 -2.80 -8.42
CA GLY A 28 -4.86 -2.69 -8.84
C GLY A 28 -3.91 -2.61 -7.65
N VAL A 29 -2.85 -1.81 -7.77
CA VAL A 29 -1.80 -1.70 -6.73
C VAL A 29 -1.92 -0.39 -5.98
N THR A 30 -2.05 -0.47 -4.66
CA THR A 30 -1.83 0.66 -3.75
C THR A 30 -0.47 0.49 -3.08
N GLY A 31 0.35 1.55 -3.05
CA GLY A 31 1.69 1.51 -2.46
C GLY A 31 1.88 2.57 -1.40
N TRP A 32 2.68 2.26 -0.37
CA TRP A 32 3.00 3.18 0.72
C TRP A 32 4.52 3.29 0.93
N THR A 33 4.97 4.49 1.29
CA THR A 33 6.32 4.70 1.81
C THR A 33 6.26 5.22 3.23
N TYR A 34 7.29 4.93 4.01
CA TYR A 34 7.36 5.30 5.42
C TYR A 34 8.63 6.06 5.73
N ASP A 35 8.56 6.95 6.70
CA ASP A 35 9.73 7.54 7.31
C ASP A 35 10.44 6.54 8.27
N THR A 36 11.52 7.02 8.89
CA THR A 36 12.27 6.25 9.88
C THR A 36 11.49 6.00 11.18
N THR A 37 10.39 6.72 11.43
CA THR A 37 9.57 6.60 12.63
C THR A 37 8.31 5.74 12.43
N GLY A 38 8.00 5.34 11.20
CA GLY A 38 6.80 4.55 10.86
C GLY A 38 5.62 5.35 10.34
N GLN A 39 5.79 6.64 10.05
CA GLN A 39 4.76 7.49 9.48
C GLN A 39 4.75 7.40 7.96
N VAL A 40 3.55 7.38 7.36
CA VAL A 40 3.37 7.24 5.90
C VAL A 40 3.82 8.52 5.19
N LEU A 41 4.94 8.51 4.47
CA LEU A 41 5.40 9.67 3.68
C LEU A 41 4.63 9.82 2.37
N SER A 42 4.26 8.71 1.73
CA SER A 42 3.45 8.74 0.52
C SER A 42 2.53 7.54 0.41
N GLU A 43 1.39 7.76 -0.23
CA GLU A 43 0.45 6.73 -0.66
C GLU A 43 0.19 6.93 -2.15
N THR A 44 0.30 5.88 -2.95
CA THR A 44 -0.07 5.89 -4.37
C THR A 44 -1.20 4.92 -4.60
N ASN A 45 -2.30 5.38 -5.17
CA ASN A 45 -3.46 4.54 -5.46
C ASN A 45 -3.35 3.84 -6.83
N PRO A 46 -4.23 2.86 -7.13
CA PRO A 46 -4.20 2.15 -8.41
C PRO A 46 -4.42 3.03 -9.65
N ALA A 47 -5.02 4.21 -9.48
CA ALA A 47 -5.20 5.20 -10.54
C ALA A 47 -3.94 6.05 -10.79
N GLY A 48 -2.85 5.80 -10.06
CA GLY A 48 -1.59 6.52 -10.16
C GLY A 48 -1.58 7.88 -9.45
N ALA A 49 -2.62 8.21 -8.69
CA ALA A 49 -2.62 9.42 -7.87
C ALA A 49 -1.81 9.16 -6.59
N THR A 50 -0.87 10.06 -6.32
CA THR A 50 -0.02 10.00 -5.13
C THR A 50 -0.35 11.15 -4.18
N ILE A 51 -0.54 10.82 -2.91
CA ILE A 51 -0.62 11.77 -1.80
C ILE A 51 0.69 11.68 -1.03
N SER A 52 1.30 12.82 -0.71
CA SER A 52 2.50 12.90 0.13
C SER A 52 2.19 13.60 1.43
N HIS A 53 2.59 13.02 2.55
CA HIS A 53 2.46 13.61 3.87
C HIS A 53 3.82 14.13 4.32
N ALA A 54 3.83 15.40 4.75
CA ALA A 54 4.99 16.01 5.39
C ALA A 54 4.70 16.13 6.88
N TYR A 55 5.27 15.23 7.68
CA TYR A 55 5.25 15.36 9.14
C TYR A 55 6.39 16.29 9.54
N ASN A 56 6.04 17.47 10.06
CA ASN A 56 7.01 18.29 10.77
C ASN A 56 7.32 17.61 12.11
N LYS A 57 8.54 17.80 12.63
CA LYS A 57 9.03 17.16 13.87
C LYS A 57 8.27 17.58 15.15
N ALA A 58 7.19 18.35 15.00
CA ALA A 58 6.26 18.69 16.05
C ALA A 58 5.02 17.81 15.85
N GLY A 59 4.95 16.70 16.60
CA GLY A 59 3.76 15.84 16.60
C GLY A 59 2.48 16.61 16.91
#